data_AF-A0A5P6GWI8-F1
#
_entry.id   AF-A0A5P6GWI8-F1
#
_cell.length_a   1.000
_cell.length_b   1.000
_cell.length_c   1.000
_cell.angle_alpha   90.00
_cell.angle_beta   90.00
_cell.angle_gamma   90.00
#
_symmetry.space_group_name_H-M   'P 1'
#
loop_
_entity.id
_entity.type
_entity.pdbx_description
1 polymer ?
#
loop_
_entity_poly.entity_id
_entity_poly.type
_entity_poly.pdbx_seq_one_letter_code
_entity_poly.pdbx_strand_id
1 'polypeptide(L)'
;MNKTHQPKRLVVLVGSPRRDGNSATLAQAILAGAAEAGTSASLHFLDDYLSGFLSDERHTPPPADRYAELFLEHFLPADGAVFCTPIYWYGMSAQTKAFFDRSFSFYSNAYPQAEQVHQRMSGKRIGLAVASEETYPGAALGIVHQLQEFSRYTHSAFVGVVHGAGNQRGEIARDPRNPLQAARELGREFFTRPYSDYQMDSPRSTQVWEE
;
A
#
# COMPACT_ATOMS: atom_id res chain seq x y z
N MET A 1 -3.80 26.42 21.30
CA MET A 1 -4.27 25.06 21.65
C MET A 1 -3.29 24.07 21.05
N ASN A 2 -2.43 23.45 21.87
CA ASN A 2 -1.53 22.40 21.41
C ASN A 2 -2.36 21.18 20.99
N LYS A 3 -2.63 21.04 19.69
CA LYS A 3 -2.98 19.74 19.12
C LYS A 3 -1.72 18.88 19.30
N THR A 4 -1.68 18.06 20.34
CA THR A 4 -0.77 16.90 20.38
C THR A 4 -1.00 16.14 19.09
N HIS A 5 -0.12 16.34 18.10
CA HIS A 5 -0.11 15.55 16.87
C HIS A 5 0.20 14.13 17.33
N GLN A 6 -0.82 13.26 17.29
CA GLN A 6 -0.53 11.83 17.39
C GLN A 6 0.48 11.48 16.29
N PRO A 7 1.51 10.69 16.60
CA PRO A 7 2.48 10.29 15.61
C PRO A 7 1.76 9.55 14.48
N LYS A 8 1.99 9.99 13.24
CA LYS A 8 1.38 9.34 12.07
C LYS A 8 1.81 7.88 11.99
N ARG A 9 0.87 7.01 11.66
CA ARG A 9 1.10 5.56 11.57
C ARG A 9 1.12 5.09 10.12
N LEU A 10 2.19 4.39 9.75
CA LEU A 10 2.34 3.72 8.46
C LEU A 10 2.11 2.22 8.63
N VAL A 11 1.31 1.61 7.75
CA VAL A 11 1.22 0.15 7.61
C VAL A 11 1.86 -0.31 6.30
N VAL A 12 2.75 -1.30 6.35
CA VAL A 12 3.37 -1.90 5.18
C VAL A 12 2.82 -3.31 5.00
N LEU A 13 2.18 -3.57 3.85
CA LEU A 13 1.46 -4.80 3.56
C LEU A 13 2.17 -5.60 2.47
N VAL A 14 2.61 -6.82 2.76
CA VAL A 14 3.34 -7.68 1.82
C VAL A 14 2.41 -8.76 1.26
N GLY A 15 2.21 -8.76 -0.06
CA GLY A 15 1.37 -9.73 -0.76
C GLY A 15 2.08 -11.01 -1.20
N SER A 16 3.42 -11.05 -1.15
CA SER A 16 4.12 -12.32 -1.41
C SER A 16 4.04 -13.25 -0.19
N PRO A 17 3.74 -14.55 -0.37
CA PRO A 17 3.89 -15.53 0.72
C PRO A 17 5.36 -15.77 1.08
N ARG A 18 6.30 -15.35 0.22
CA ARG A 18 7.75 -15.48 0.43
C ARG A 18 8.24 -14.40 1.39
N ARG A 19 8.60 -14.80 2.61
CA ARG A 19 9.03 -13.88 3.70
C ARG A 19 10.39 -13.21 3.45
N ASP A 20 11.20 -13.85 2.61
CA ASP A 20 12.52 -13.42 2.13
C ASP A 20 12.50 -13.13 0.61
N GLY A 21 11.31 -12.91 0.03
CA GLY A 21 11.14 -12.59 -1.39
C GLY A 21 11.43 -11.11 -1.70
N ASN A 22 11.58 -10.78 -2.99
CA ASN A 22 11.96 -9.43 -3.42
C ASN A 22 10.98 -8.32 -2.97
N SER A 23 9.67 -8.58 -2.96
CA SER A 23 8.69 -7.62 -2.42
C SER A 23 8.82 -7.43 -0.90
N ALA A 24 9.21 -8.47 -0.17
CA ALA A 24 9.49 -8.37 1.26
C ALA A 24 10.79 -7.57 1.50
N THR A 25 11.82 -7.75 0.66
CA THR A 25 13.04 -6.94 0.71
C THR A 25 12.75 -5.45 0.49
N LEU A 26 11.89 -5.09 -0.48
CA LEU A 26 11.44 -3.71 -0.65
C LEU A 26 10.71 -3.18 0.59
N ALA A 27 9.81 -3.99 1.16
CA ALA A 27 9.07 -3.63 2.38
C ALA A 27 10.01 -3.35 3.56
N GLN A 28 11.05 -4.15 3.74
CA GLN A 28 12.06 -3.93 4.79
C GLN A 28 12.85 -2.63 4.56
N ALA A 29 13.18 -2.30 3.32
CA ALA A 29 13.83 -1.02 3.00
C ALA A 29 12.91 0.18 3.31
N ILE A 30 11.61 0.08 3.02
CA ILE A 30 10.61 1.09 3.40
C ILE A 30 10.55 1.26 4.92
N LEU A 31 10.49 0.18 5.69
CA LEU A 31 10.50 0.26 7.16
C LEU A 31 11.77 0.92 7.68
N ALA A 32 12.93 0.59 7.12
CA ALA A 32 14.19 1.21 7.51
C ALA A 32 14.16 2.72 7.27
N GLY A 33 13.65 3.17 6.12
CA GLY A 33 13.46 4.59 5.84
C GLY A 33 12.48 5.27 6.79
N ALA A 34 11.34 4.63 7.06
CA ALA A 34 10.34 5.16 8.00
C ALA A 34 10.95 5.32 9.42
N ALA A 35 11.75 4.35 9.86
CA ALA A 35 12.47 4.40 11.13
C ALA A 35 13.49 5.56 11.18
N GLU A 36 14.22 5.83 10.10
CA GLU A 36 15.12 7.00 10.01
C GLU A 36 14.40 8.33 10.20
N ALA A 37 13.15 8.41 9.72
CA ALA A 37 12.30 9.59 9.89
C ALA A 37 11.53 9.61 11.22
N GLY A 38 11.73 8.63 12.12
CA GLY A 38 10.97 8.51 13.36
C GLY A 38 9.48 8.19 13.17
N THR A 39 9.09 7.68 12.00
CA THR A 39 7.71 7.30 11.68
C THR A 39 7.37 5.96 12.34
N SER A 40 6.22 5.89 13.01
CA SER A 40 5.70 4.62 13.54
C SER A 40 5.19 3.77 12.39
N ALA A 41 5.90 2.68 12.08
CA ALA A 41 5.57 1.80 10.98
C ALA A 41 5.42 0.33 11.44
N SER A 42 4.42 -0.37 10.93
CA SER A 42 4.24 -1.81 11.14
C SER A 42 4.29 -2.58 9.81
N LEU A 43 4.69 -3.84 9.87
CA LEU A 43 4.77 -4.74 8.72
C LEU A 43 3.84 -5.92 8.92
N HIS A 44 3.01 -6.20 7.92
CA HIS A 44 2.12 -7.35 7.93
C HIS A 44 2.20 -8.08 6.59
N PHE A 45 2.43 -9.39 6.66
CA PHE A 45 2.28 -10.24 5.48
C PHE A 45 0.82 -10.64 5.36
N LEU A 46 0.24 -10.40 4.20
CA LEU A 46 -1.17 -10.67 3.94
C LEU A 46 -1.55 -12.14 4.17
N ASP A 47 -0.61 -13.04 3.87
CA ASP A 47 -0.71 -14.49 4.04
C ASP A 47 -0.83 -14.95 5.52
N ASP A 48 -0.52 -14.08 6.50
CA ASP A 48 -0.74 -14.37 7.94
C ASP A 48 -2.18 -14.09 8.40
N TYR A 49 -2.95 -13.36 7.58
CA TYR A 49 -4.28 -12.87 7.93
C TYR A 49 -5.38 -13.40 7.01
N LEU A 50 -5.03 -13.70 5.76
CA LEU A 50 -5.94 -14.11 4.70
C LEU A 50 -5.76 -15.60 4.38
N SER A 51 -6.80 -16.41 4.57
CA SER A 51 -6.83 -17.82 4.13
C SER A 51 -7.77 -18.06 2.95
N GLY A 52 -8.52 -17.04 2.51
CA GLY A 52 -9.48 -17.15 1.41
C GLY A 52 -9.76 -15.84 0.70
N PHE A 53 -10.45 -15.96 -0.43
CA PHE A 53 -10.88 -14.86 -1.30
C PHE A 53 -12.22 -14.26 -0.85
N LEU A 54 -12.71 -13.28 -1.61
CA LEU A 54 -14.07 -12.74 -1.44
C LEU A 54 -15.12 -13.85 -1.64
N SER A 55 -16.03 -13.99 -0.68
CA SER A 55 -17.19 -14.87 -0.73
C SER A 55 -18.47 -14.08 -0.97
N ASP A 56 -19.49 -14.71 -1.57
CA ASP A 56 -20.85 -14.15 -1.56
C ASP A 56 -21.47 -14.33 -0.16
N GLU A 57 -21.28 -13.33 0.69
CA GLU A 57 -21.69 -13.34 2.10
C GLU A 57 -23.21 -13.45 2.31
N ARG A 58 -24.02 -13.32 1.24
CA ARG A 58 -25.47 -13.59 1.28
C ARG A 58 -25.78 -15.08 1.37
N HIS A 59 -24.86 -15.93 0.91
CA HIS A 59 -25.05 -17.38 0.81
C HIS A 59 -24.00 -18.17 1.60
N THR A 60 -22.80 -17.64 1.79
CA THR A 60 -21.69 -18.32 2.45
C THR A 60 -20.96 -17.35 3.36
N PRO A 61 -20.78 -17.66 4.65
CA PRO A 61 -20.05 -16.78 5.55
C PRO A 61 -18.60 -16.57 5.05
N PRO A 62 -17.98 -15.43 5.38
CA PRO A 62 -16.58 -15.19 5.01
C PRO A 62 -15.65 -16.25 5.61
N PRO A 63 -14.46 -16.46 5.02
CA PRO A 63 -13.45 -17.35 5.58
C PRO A 63 -13.18 -17.04 7.06
N ALA A 64 -13.07 -18.09 7.87
CA ALA A 64 -12.72 -17.99 9.29
C ALA A 64 -11.23 -17.70 9.46
N ASP A 65 -10.82 -16.48 9.14
CA ASP A 65 -9.45 -16.00 9.22
C ASP A 65 -9.34 -14.65 9.94
N ARG A 66 -8.16 -14.05 9.89
CA ARG A 66 -7.84 -12.82 10.63
C ARG A 66 -7.92 -11.57 9.74
N TYR A 67 -8.63 -11.63 8.61
CA TYR A 67 -8.73 -10.48 7.72
C TYR A 67 -9.37 -9.26 8.40
N ALA A 68 -10.41 -9.49 9.22
CA ALA A 68 -11.06 -8.44 9.99
C ALA A 68 -10.08 -7.72 10.94
N GLU A 69 -9.20 -8.46 11.61
CA GLU A 69 -8.13 -7.92 12.45
C GLU A 69 -7.19 -7.02 11.63
N LEU A 70 -6.68 -7.53 10.49
CA LEU A 70 -5.81 -6.77 9.60
C LEU A 70 -6.47 -5.46 9.14
N PHE A 71 -7.71 -5.55 8.69
CA PHE A 71 -8.39 -4.43 8.09
C PHE A 71 -8.79 -3.39 9.15
N LEU A 72 -9.49 -3.81 10.21
CA LEU A 72 -10.08 -2.91 11.21
C LEU A 72 -9.06 -2.36 12.20
N GLU A 73 -8.02 -3.12 12.55
CA GLU A 73 -7.10 -2.78 13.64
C GLU A 73 -5.75 -2.24 13.13
N HIS A 74 -5.32 -2.64 11.93
CA HIS A 74 -4.05 -2.19 11.35
C HIS A 74 -4.25 -1.20 10.20
N PHE A 75 -5.06 -1.51 9.20
CA PHE A 75 -5.22 -0.65 8.02
C PHE A 75 -6.07 0.60 8.29
N LEU A 76 -7.29 0.45 8.83
CA LEU A 76 -8.17 1.59 9.08
C LEU A 76 -7.56 2.65 10.00
N PRO A 77 -6.87 2.30 11.11
CA PRO A 77 -6.28 3.29 12.01
C PRO A 77 -4.96 3.92 11.50
N ALA A 78 -4.38 3.42 10.40
CA ALA A 78 -3.14 3.97 9.85
C ALA A 78 -3.40 5.24 9.03
N ASP A 79 -2.53 6.24 9.10
CA ASP A 79 -2.60 7.45 8.27
C ASP A 79 -2.09 7.20 6.83
N GLY A 80 -1.40 6.09 6.62
CA GLY A 80 -1.02 5.66 5.30
C GLY A 80 -0.59 4.20 5.21
N ALA A 81 -0.55 3.71 3.97
CA ALA A 81 -0.29 2.33 3.66
C ALA A 81 0.65 2.19 2.47
N VAL A 82 1.59 1.24 2.54
CA VAL A 82 2.38 0.82 1.38
C VAL A 82 2.06 -0.62 1.03
N PHE A 83 1.62 -0.85 -0.20
CA PHE A 83 1.37 -2.19 -0.73
C PHE A 83 2.62 -2.70 -1.43
N CYS A 84 3.18 -3.80 -0.94
CA CYS A 84 4.36 -4.46 -1.48
C CYS A 84 3.93 -5.76 -2.17
N THR A 85 3.95 -5.80 -3.49
CA THR A 85 3.45 -6.95 -4.26
C THR A 85 4.47 -7.44 -5.28
N PRO A 86 4.57 -8.75 -5.52
CA PRO A 86 5.18 -9.25 -6.74
C PRO A 86 4.23 -9.00 -7.92
N ILE A 87 4.77 -9.02 -9.14
CA ILE A 87 3.98 -9.19 -10.36
C ILE A 87 3.77 -10.68 -10.58
N TYR A 88 2.52 -11.13 -10.54
CA TYR A 88 2.13 -12.47 -10.97
C TYR A 88 1.15 -12.32 -12.13
N TRP A 89 1.51 -12.83 -13.30
CA TRP A 89 0.72 -12.73 -14.53
C TRP A 89 0.25 -11.28 -14.84
N TYR A 90 1.17 -10.33 -14.77
CA TYR A 90 0.93 -8.90 -15.07
C TYR A 90 -0.10 -8.21 -14.16
N GLY A 91 -0.44 -8.83 -13.02
CA GLY A 91 -1.26 -8.25 -11.96
C GLY A 91 -0.56 -8.26 -10.61
N MET A 92 -1.17 -7.59 -9.63
CA MET A 92 -0.79 -7.74 -8.23
C MET A 92 -1.02 -9.19 -7.77
N SER A 93 -0.34 -9.59 -6.69
CA SER A 93 -0.54 -10.93 -6.13
C SER A 93 -1.99 -11.17 -5.73
N ALA A 94 -2.40 -12.44 -5.77
CA ALA A 94 -3.74 -12.84 -5.35
C ALA A 94 -4.04 -12.42 -3.90
N GLN A 95 -3.04 -12.45 -3.02
CA GLN A 95 -3.16 -11.97 -1.64
C GLN A 95 -3.42 -10.45 -1.57
N THR A 96 -2.66 -9.64 -2.32
CA THR A 96 -2.89 -8.20 -2.39
C THR A 96 -4.28 -7.90 -2.96
N LYS A 97 -4.69 -8.62 -4.01
CA LYS A 97 -6.01 -8.41 -4.60
C LYS A 97 -7.14 -8.87 -3.67
N ALA A 98 -6.95 -9.96 -2.94
CA ALA A 98 -7.89 -10.43 -1.92
C ALA A 98 -8.05 -9.43 -0.78
N PHE A 99 -6.98 -8.76 -0.36
CA PHE A 99 -7.07 -7.67 0.62
C PHE A 99 -8.02 -6.57 0.13
N PHE A 100 -7.93 -6.14 -1.13
CA PHE A 100 -8.82 -5.13 -1.68
C PHE A 100 -10.25 -5.67 -1.84
N ASP A 101 -10.41 -6.86 -2.43
CA ASP A 101 -11.74 -7.40 -2.76
C ASP A 101 -12.55 -7.71 -1.50
N ARG A 102 -11.91 -8.22 -0.45
CA ARG A 102 -12.57 -8.48 0.83
C ARG A 102 -12.87 -7.24 1.64
N SER A 103 -12.29 -6.08 1.30
CA SER A 103 -12.64 -4.83 2.00
C SER A 103 -14.10 -4.47 1.77
N PHE A 104 -14.70 -4.96 0.68
CA PHE A 104 -16.12 -4.81 0.34
C PHE A 104 -17.05 -5.22 1.48
N SER A 105 -16.70 -6.28 2.22
CA SER A 105 -17.47 -6.76 3.36
C SER A 105 -17.62 -5.71 4.47
N PHE A 106 -16.70 -4.75 4.54
CA PHE A 106 -16.68 -3.70 5.57
C PHE A 106 -17.12 -2.34 5.05
N TYR A 107 -16.78 -1.97 3.81
CA TYR A 107 -17.17 -0.66 3.27
C TYR A 107 -18.55 -0.68 2.60
N SER A 108 -19.16 -1.83 2.32
CA SER A 108 -20.54 -1.83 1.82
C SER A 108 -21.51 -1.23 2.85
N ASN A 109 -22.57 -0.56 2.39
CA ASN A 109 -23.60 0.02 3.27
C ASN A 109 -24.37 -1.01 4.12
N ALA A 110 -24.18 -2.31 3.86
CA ALA A 110 -24.73 -3.37 4.68
C ALA A 110 -23.94 -3.57 5.98
N TYR A 111 -22.68 -3.10 6.07
CA TYR A 111 -21.88 -3.20 7.28
C TYR A 111 -22.36 -2.17 8.33
N PRO A 112 -22.63 -2.57 9.59
CA PRO A 112 -23.19 -1.66 10.60
C PRO A 112 -22.36 -0.40 10.88
N GLN A 113 -21.05 -0.44 10.64
CA GLN A 113 -20.13 0.69 10.88
C GLN A 113 -19.56 1.26 9.56
N ALA A 114 -20.26 1.07 8.42
CA ALA A 114 -19.80 1.48 7.09
C ALA A 114 -19.34 2.95 7.03
N GLU A 115 -20.10 3.87 7.64
CA GLU A 115 -19.73 5.29 7.70
C GLU A 115 -18.35 5.53 8.36
N GLN A 116 -18.08 4.85 9.47
CA GLN A 116 -16.79 4.95 10.15
C GLN A 116 -15.68 4.31 9.30
N VAL A 117 -15.98 3.23 8.59
CA VAL A 117 -15.05 2.60 7.65
C VAL A 117 -14.73 3.56 6.51
N HIS A 118 -15.71 4.19 5.86
CA HIS A 118 -15.49 5.17 4.79
C HIS A 118 -14.59 6.32 5.25
N GLN A 119 -14.94 6.93 6.39
CA GLN A 119 -14.15 8.02 6.97
C GLN A 119 -12.70 7.61 7.23
N ARG A 120 -12.48 6.40 7.75
CA ARG A 120 -11.13 5.90 8.06
C ARG A 120 -10.38 5.41 6.82
N MET A 121 -11.06 4.93 5.79
CA MET A 121 -10.44 4.55 4.52
C MET A 121 -9.99 5.78 3.73
N SER A 122 -10.65 6.92 3.92
CA SER A 122 -10.39 8.13 3.15
C SER A 122 -9.21 8.97 3.65
N GLY A 123 -8.66 9.78 2.74
CA GLY A 123 -7.65 10.79 3.09
C GLY A 123 -6.28 10.23 3.49
N LYS A 124 -6.02 8.95 3.20
CA LYS A 124 -4.74 8.31 3.52
C LYS A 124 -3.64 8.73 2.55
N ARG A 125 -2.39 8.44 2.92
CA ARG A 125 -1.27 8.43 1.96
C ARG A 125 -0.98 7.00 1.55
N ILE A 126 -0.87 6.74 0.26
CA ILE A 126 -0.75 5.40 -0.33
C ILE A 126 0.56 5.33 -1.11
N GLY A 127 1.34 4.28 -0.89
CA GLY A 127 2.51 3.94 -1.71
C GLY A 127 2.42 2.54 -2.28
N LEU A 128 3.23 2.27 -3.30
CA LEU A 128 3.29 0.98 -3.96
C LEU A 128 4.75 0.56 -4.17
N ALA A 129 5.07 -0.69 -3.84
CA ALA A 129 6.34 -1.31 -4.14
C ALA A 129 6.11 -2.61 -4.93
N VAL A 130 6.63 -2.66 -6.16
CA VAL A 130 6.42 -3.78 -7.09
C VAL A 130 7.74 -4.49 -7.34
N ALA A 131 7.75 -5.81 -7.19
CA ALA A 131 8.86 -6.66 -7.62
C ALA A 131 8.46 -7.48 -8.84
N SER A 132 9.27 -7.49 -9.89
CA SER A 132 9.05 -8.31 -11.09
C SER A 132 10.28 -9.17 -11.40
N GLU A 133 10.10 -10.19 -12.22
CA GLU A 133 11.24 -10.83 -12.92
C GLU A 133 11.69 -9.98 -14.11
N GLU A 134 10.74 -9.34 -14.78
CA GLU A 134 10.95 -8.61 -16.02
C GLU A 134 11.40 -7.16 -15.78
N THR A 135 12.32 -6.65 -16.61
CA THR A 135 12.78 -5.25 -16.57
C THR A 135 11.95 -4.31 -17.42
N TYR A 136 11.03 -4.85 -18.24
CA TYR A 136 10.11 -4.05 -19.07
C TYR A 136 9.29 -3.10 -18.18
N PRO A 137 9.41 -1.78 -18.36
CA PRO A 137 8.72 -0.81 -17.49
C PRO A 137 7.21 -0.95 -17.51
N GLY A 138 6.63 -1.42 -18.62
CA GLY A 138 5.19 -1.58 -18.79
C GLY A 138 4.58 -2.66 -17.90
N ALA A 139 5.37 -3.63 -17.42
CA ALA A 139 4.87 -4.76 -16.64
C ALA A 139 4.12 -4.33 -15.36
N ALA A 140 4.55 -3.23 -14.73
CA ALA A 140 3.95 -2.71 -13.49
C ALA A 140 2.79 -1.72 -13.71
N LEU A 141 2.62 -1.18 -14.93
CA LEU A 141 1.71 -0.06 -15.17
C LEU A 141 0.26 -0.38 -14.80
N GLY A 142 -0.23 -1.59 -15.12
CA GLY A 142 -1.58 -2.01 -14.74
C GLY A 142 -1.83 -1.98 -13.23
N ILE A 143 -0.83 -2.37 -12.44
CA ILE A 143 -0.89 -2.37 -10.97
C ILE A 143 -0.83 -0.94 -10.43
N VAL A 144 0.04 -0.11 -11.01
CA VAL A 144 0.14 1.32 -10.67
C VAL A 144 -1.19 2.02 -10.88
N HIS A 145 -1.85 1.79 -12.02
CA HIS A 145 -3.16 2.36 -12.31
C HIS A 145 -4.24 1.85 -11.34
N GLN A 146 -4.25 0.57 -10.97
CA GLN A 146 -5.19 0.06 -9.97
C GLN A 146 -5.07 0.79 -8.62
N LEU A 147 -3.83 1.03 -8.13
CA LEU A 147 -3.63 1.79 -6.90
C LEU A 147 -3.91 3.28 -7.04
N GLN A 148 -3.67 3.87 -8.21
CA GLN A 148 -4.02 5.25 -8.48
C GLN A 148 -5.54 5.45 -8.40
N GLU A 149 -6.32 4.59 -9.06
CA GLU A 149 -7.80 4.67 -9.02
C GLU A 149 -8.34 4.41 -7.62
N PHE A 150 -7.79 3.45 -6.89
CA PHE A 150 -8.13 3.24 -5.48
C PHE A 150 -7.86 4.49 -4.63
N SER A 151 -6.72 5.15 -4.85
CA SER A 151 -6.35 6.36 -4.13
C SER A 151 -7.31 7.51 -4.45
N ARG A 152 -7.63 7.72 -5.74
CA ARG A 152 -8.62 8.72 -6.17
C ARG A 152 -10.00 8.47 -5.57
N TYR A 153 -10.48 7.23 -5.65
CA TYR A 153 -11.79 6.83 -5.11
C TYR A 153 -11.90 7.10 -3.59
N THR A 154 -10.82 6.86 -2.85
CA THR A 154 -10.79 7.08 -1.40
C THR A 154 -10.39 8.51 -1.01
N HIS A 155 -10.20 9.44 -1.94
CA HIS A 155 -9.64 10.77 -1.66
C HIS A 155 -8.27 10.73 -0.95
N SER A 156 -7.50 9.69 -1.24
CA SER A 156 -6.15 9.47 -0.72
C SER A 156 -5.10 10.04 -1.68
N ALA A 157 -3.91 10.34 -1.15
CA ALA A 157 -2.77 10.77 -1.94
C ALA A 157 -1.91 9.56 -2.35
N PHE A 158 -1.66 9.37 -3.65
CA PHE A 158 -0.78 8.30 -4.14
C PHE A 158 0.67 8.81 -4.27
N VAL A 159 1.46 8.63 -3.20
CA VAL A 159 2.66 9.44 -2.93
C VAL A 159 3.95 8.85 -3.51
N GLY A 160 3.90 7.67 -4.12
CA GLY A 160 5.05 7.10 -4.81
C GLY A 160 4.91 5.65 -5.20
N VAL A 161 5.74 5.27 -6.17
CA VAL A 161 5.90 3.90 -6.67
C VAL A 161 7.38 3.56 -6.67
N VAL A 162 7.70 2.36 -6.20
CA VAL A 162 9.02 1.75 -6.39
C VAL A 162 8.84 0.48 -7.20
N HIS A 163 9.65 0.33 -8.25
CA HIS A 163 9.70 -0.89 -9.06
C HIS A 163 11.13 -1.42 -9.05
N GLY A 164 11.28 -2.71 -8.74
CA GLY A 164 12.56 -3.41 -8.89
C GLY A 164 12.38 -4.77 -9.55
N ALA A 165 13.44 -5.23 -10.22
CA ALA A 165 13.48 -6.50 -10.91
C ALA A 165 14.43 -7.46 -10.19
N GLY A 166 13.99 -8.71 -10.06
CA GLY A 166 14.77 -9.81 -9.50
C GLY A 166 13.93 -11.08 -9.55
N ASN A 167 14.52 -12.16 -10.07
CA ASN A 167 13.90 -13.47 -10.14
C ASN A 167 14.21 -14.27 -8.86
N GLN A 168 15.50 -14.38 -8.53
CA GLN A 168 15.94 -15.07 -7.33
C GLN A 168 15.65 -14.24 -6.07
N ARG A 169 15.55 -14.92 -4.92
CA ARG A 169 15.34 -14.26 -3.62
C ARG A 169 16.51 -13.33 -3.33
N GLY A 170 16.19 -12.07 -3.04
CA GLY A 170 17.19 -11.03 -2.75
C GLY A 170 17.92 -10.49 -3.99
N GLU A 171 17.67 -11.01 -5.20
CA GLU A 171 18.32 -10.52 -6.43
C GLU A 171 17.99 -9.06 -6.73
N ILE A 172 16.83 -8.58 -6.26
CA ILE A 172 16.43 -7.17 -6.40
C ILE A 172 17.45 -6.18 -5.81
N ALA A 173 18.33 -6.63 -4.90
CA ALA A 173 19.45 -5.84 -4.39
C ALA A 173 20.55 -5.56 -5.43
N ARG A 174 20.60 -6.37 -6.50
CA ARG A 174 21.55 -6.23 -7.63
C ARG A 174 20.97 -5.45 -8.81
N ASP A 175 19.70 -5.06 -8.74
CA ASP A 175 19.07 -4.26 -9.78
C ASP A 175 19.78 -2.89 -9.90
N PRO A 176 20.34 -2.54 -11.08
CA PRO A 176 21.12 -1.32 -11.26
C PRO A 176 20.29 -0.03 -11.09
N ARG A 177 18.95 -0.12 -11.04
CA ARG A 177 18.06 1.01 -10.78
C ARG A 177 17.99 1.39 -9.30
N ASN A 178 18.69 0.66 -8.42
CA ASN A 178 18.76 0.89 -6.98
C ASN A 178 17.38 0.92 -6.28
N PRO A 179 16.49 -0.07 -6.51
CA PRO A 179 15.13 -0.05 -5.98
C PRO A 179 15.09 -0.10 -4.44
N LEU A 180 16.10 -0.66 -3.78
CA LEU A 180 16.19 -0.66 -2.31
C LEU A 180 16.43 0.75 -1.75
N GLN A 181 17.24 1.56 -2.43
CA GLN A 181 17.46 2.96 -2.03
C GLN A 181 16.17 3.77 -2.24
N ALA A 182 15.52 3.61 -3.39
CA ALA A 182 14.23 4.26 -3.67
C ALA A 182 13.14 3.84 -2.67
N ALA A 183 13.08 2.56 -2.28
CA ALA A 183 12.19 2.05 -1.24
C ALA A 183 12.46 2.69 0.12
N ARG A 184 13.73 2.84 0.49
CA ARG A 184 14.15 3.53 1.72
C ARG A 184 13.74 5.00 1.71
N GLU A 185 13.96 5.70 0.61
CA GLU A 185 13.55 7.10 0.45
C GLU A 185 12.03 7.28 0.50
N LEU A 186 11.27 6.36 -0.13
CA LEU A 186 9.82 6.35 -0.04
C LEU A 186 9.36 6.22 1.41
N GLY A 187 9.96 5.33 2.19
CA GLY A 187 9.65 5.17 3.62
C GLY A 187 10.00 6.41 4.45
N ARG A 188 11.18 6.99 4.23
CA ARG A 188 11.69 8.16 4.96
C ARG A 188 10.84 9.40 4.74
N GLU A 189 10.42 9.63 3.50
CA GLU A 189 9.68 10.84 3.12
C GLU A 189 8.18 10.58 3.01
N PHE A 190 7.70 9.40 3.45
CA PHE A 190 6.35 8.92 3.13
C PHE A 190 5.24 9.94 3.44
N PHE A 191 5.30 10.56 4.63
CA PHE A 191 4.31 11.52 5.10
C PHE A 191 4.57 12.97 4.69
N THR A 192 5.74 13.27 4.12
CA THR A 192 6.16 14.60 3.68
C THR A 192 6.27 14.74 2.17
N ARG A 193 6.23 13.63 1.42
CA ARG A 193 6.31 13.63 -0.04
C ARG A 193 5.23 14.56 -0.64
N PRO A 194 5.61 15.53 -1.46
CA PRO A 194 4.63 16.32 -2.19
C PRO A 194 3.81 15.40 -3.12
N TYR A 195 2.50 15.62 -3.18
CA TYR A 195 1.59 14.94 -4.09
C TYR A 195 0.58 15.94 -4.62
N SER A 196 0.37 15.93 -5.93
CA SER A 196 -0.67 16.70 -6.59
C SER A 196 -1.38 15.84 -7.63
N ASP A 197 -2.70 15.94 -7.65
CA ASP A 197 -3.58 15.33 -8.64
C ASP A 197 -4.56 16.40 -9.10
N TYR A 198 -4.08 17.23 -10.04
CA TYR A 198 -4.82 18.41 -10.48
C TYR A 198 -6.02 18.02 -11.33
N GLN A 199 -7.17 18.57 -10.97
CA GLN A 199 -8.36 18.66 -11.82
C GLN A 199 -8.38 20.01 -12.57
N MET A 200 -9.37 20.18 -13.44
CA MET A 200 -9.51 21.40 -14.26
C MET A 200 -9.62 22.68 -13.41
N ASP A 201 -10.26 22.57 -12.24
CA ASP A 201 -10.54 23.64 -11.29
C ASP A 201 -9.55 23.67 -10.11
N SER A 202 -8.54 22.80 -10.09
CA SER A 202 -7.52 22.82 -9.03
C SER A 202 -6.70 24.11 -9.05
N PRO A 203 -6.55 24.82 -7.92
CA PRO A 203 -5.61 25.93 -7.81
C PRO A 203 -4.18 25.46 -8.12
N ARG A 204 -3.46 26.19 -8.98
CA ARG A 204 -2.09 25.84 -9.40
C ARG A 204 -1.13 26.94 -8.99
N SER A 205 -0.07 26.55 -8.30
CA SER A 205 1.09 27.42 -8.10
C SER A 205 1.92 27.48 -9.38
N THR A 206 2.60 28.60 -9.62
CA THR A 206 3.62 28.71 -10.68
C THR A 206 4.91 27.96 -10.32
N GLN A 207 5.06 27.55 -9.06
CA GLN A 207 6.19 26.79 -8.53
C GLN A 207 5.68 25.45 -7.96
N VAL A 208 6.36 24.36 -8.33
CA VAL A 208 6.03 23.00 -7.83
C VAL A 208 6.78 22.68 -6.54
N TRP A 209 7.96 23.25 -6.35
CA TRP A 209 8.84 23.03 -5.22
C TRP A 209 9.03 24.33 -4.44
N GLU A 210 9.03 24.25 -3.11
CA GLU A 210 9.40 25.37 -2.23
C GLU A 210 10.93 25.61 -2.31
N GLU A 211 11.36 26.87 -2.26
CA GLU A 211 12.78 27.28 -2.20
C GLU A 211 13.42 26.99 -0.84
#